data_AF-A0A7V5LJI4-F1
#
_entry.id   AF-A0A7V5LJI4-F1
#
_cell.length_a   1.000
_cell.length_b   1.000
_cell.length_c   1.000
_cell.angle_alpha   90.00
_cell.angle_beta   90.00
_cell.angle_gamma   90.00
#
_symmetry.space_group_name_H-M   'P 1'
#
loop_
_entity.id
_entity.type
_entity.pdbx_description
1 polymer ?
#
loop_
_entity_poly.entity_id
_entity_poly.type
_entity_poly.pdbx_seq_one_letter_code
_entity_poly.pdbx_strand_id
1 'polypeptide(L)'
;MNKQVLFTIFILILSAAMLFAQTDGDNNTMGRAYSNPTINNITGFGRGIYAGSDLDKDGKPEIIMTQYANGGAIEIFEVVGDNMMEEVWRSPDLGSPYGSPVRTVAVGDLDGDGYDELYTYVSTGWNEVDSTGGIVVFQNNGNDNEYEMVAKLDWSTNPALIDTGSWRCEDIAVADFDDDGQLELAFTRWVGSSYASRTVNILSVEGTFASGFYSWNQEYKQTRYQLNTGGSITG
;
A
#
# COMPACT_ATOMS: atom_id res chain seq x y z
N MET A 1 43.18 -43.00 -21.40
CA MET A 1 42.84 -41.56 -21.28
C MET A 1 41.53 -41.48 -20.51
N ASN A 2 41.61 -41.15 -19.21
CA ASN A 2 40.53 -41.33 -18.24
C ASN A 2 39.41 -40.29 -18.40
N LYS A 3 38.19 -40.76 -18.69
CA LYS A 3 36.96 -39.95 -18.76
C LYS A 3 36.45 -39.42 -17.41
N GLN A 4 37.21 -39.58 -16.32
CA GLN A 4 36.83 -39.11 -14.99
C GLN A 4 37.33 -37.70 -14.64
N VAL A 5 38.17 -37.08 -15.48
CA VAL A 5 38.75 -35.76 -15.17
C VAL A 5 37.85 -34.60 -15.60
N LEU A 6 36.91 -34.79 -16.53
CA LEU A 6 36.01 -33.71 -16.97
C LEU A 6 34.80 -33.45 -16.06
N PHE A 7 34.39 -34.42 -15.23
CA PHE A 7 33.21 -34.25 -14.37
C PHE A 7 33.52 -33.44 -13.09
N THR A 8 34.76 -33.49 -12.62
CA THR A 8 35.19 -32.81 -11.38
C THR A 8 35.35 -31.30 -11.55
N ILE A 9 35.68 -30.82 -12.76
CA ILE A 9 35.85 -29.37 -13.04
C ILE A 9 34.48 -28.67 -13.14
N PHE A 10 33.44 -29.37 -13.60
CA PHE A 10 32.09 -28.79 -13.72
C PHE A 10 31.42 -28.55 -12.35
N ILE A 11 31.70 -29.39 -11.36
CA ILE A 11 31.18 -29.24 -9.98
C ILE A 11 31.88 -28.08 -9.25
N LEU A 12 33.17 -27.83 -9.53
CA LEU A 12 33.91 -26.72 -8.92
C LEU A 12 33.45 -25.34 -9.39
N ILE A 13 32.99 -25.22 -10.65
CA ILE A 13 32.44 -23.97 -11.20
C ILE A 13 31.01 -23.74 -10.69
N LEU A 14 30.21 -24.81 -10.53
CA LEU A 14 28.86 -24.71 -9.95
C LEU A 14 28.89 -24.37 -8.45
N SER A 15 29.91 -24.85 -7.72
CA SER A 15 30.07 -24.54 -6.28
C SER A 15 30.57 -23.12 -6.02
N ALA A 16 31.27 -22.50 -6.98
CA ALA A 16 31.73 -21.11 -6.85
C ALA A 16 30.62 -20.09 -7.14
N ALA A 17 29.63 -20.46 -7.97
CA ALA A 17 28.49 -19.60 -8.29
C ALA A 17 27.42 -19.54 -7.18
N MET A 18 27.47 -20.44 -6.19
CA MET A 18 26.55 -20.42 -5.03
C MET A 18 27.12 -19.66 -3.82
N LEU A 19 28.30 -19.03 -3.95
CA LEU A 19 28.93 -18.26 -2.88
C LEU A 19 28.58 -16.76 -2.94
N PHE A 20 27.32 -16.45 -3.22
CA PHE A 20 26.72 -15.15 -2.88
C PHE A 20 25.38 -15.36 -2.15
N ALA A 21 25.33 -16.36 -1.28
CA ALA A 21 24.39 -16.29 -0.16
C ALA A 21 24.77 -15.04 0.64
N GLN A 22 23.89 -14.05 0.60
CA GLN A 22 23.96 -12.80 1.36
C GLN A 22 24.51 -13.10 2.75
N THR A 23 25.68 -12.54 3.04
CA THR A 23 26.36 -12.67 4.33
C THR A 23 25.97 -11.51 5.24
N ASP A 24 24.71 -11.09 5.21
CA ASP A 24 24.10 -10.51 6.38
C ASP A 24 23.14 -11.53 6.98
N GLY A 25 23.15 -11.64 8.29
CA GLY A 25 22.64 -12.83 8.94
C GLY A 25 22.69 -12.74 10.45
N ASP A 26 22.66 -11.54 11.02
CA ASP A 26 22.34 -11.40 12.42
C ASP A 26 20.82 -11.26 12.65
N ASN A 27 20.03 -12.15 12.00
CA ASN A 27 18.68 -12.55 12.47
C ASN A 27 18.68 -13.06 13.94
N ASN A 28 19.82 -13.01 14.62
CA ASN A 28 19.99 -13.27 16.03
C ASN A 28 19.58 -12.07 16.92
N THR A 29 19.60 -10.83 16.41
CA THR A 29 19.26 -9.64 17.21
C THR A 29 18.59 -8.54 16.39
N MET A 30 17.41 -8.07 16.83
CA MET A 30 16.77 -6.88 16.26
C MET A 30 17.52 -5.61 16.73
N GLY A 31 18.14 -4.89 15.80
CA GLY A 31 18.78 -3.58 16.04
C GLY A 31 17.92 -2.41 15.55
N ARG A 32 18.17 -1.19 16.06
CA ARG A 32 17.56 0.03 15.52
C ARG A 32 18.39 0.51 14.33
N ALA A 33 17.87 0.37 13.11
CA ALA A 33 18.53 0.80 11.88
C ALA A 33 18.38 2.30 11.57
N TYR A 34 17.31 2.94 12.03
CA TYR A 34 17.05 4.37 11.79
C TYR A 34 16.44 5.07 13.01
N SER A 35 16.69 6.38 13.15
CA SER A 35 15.98 7.26 14.08
C SER A 35 16.06 8.71 13.64
N ASN A 36 14.91 9.40 13.56
CA ASN A 36 14.85 10.83 13.28
C ASN A 36 14.54 11.64 14.56
N PRO A 37 15.54 12.28 15.19
CA PRO A 37 15.34 12.98 16.46
C PRO A 37 14.44 14.22 16.36
N THR A 38 14.22 14.77 15.17
CA THR A 38 13.31 15.91 14.96
C THR A 38 11.83 15.50 15.05
N ILE A 39 11.56 14.22 14.85
CA ILE A 39 10.23 13.60 14.77
C ILE A 39 9.82 12.95 16.10
N ASN A 40 10.76 12.67 17.00
CA ASN A 40 10.55 11.95 18.27
C ASN A 40 9.55 12.57 19.28
N ASN A 41 9.06 13.80 19.05
CA ASN A 41 8.14 14.51 19.96
C ASN A 41 6.75 14.81 19.37
N ILE A 42 6.42 14.32 18.17
CA ILE A 42 5.05 14.44 17.65
C ILE A 42 4.22 13.26 18.15
N THR A 43 3.16 13.52 18.92
CA THR A 43 2.23 12.47 19.34
C THR A 43 1.46 11.95 18.12
N GLY A 44 1.53 10.65 17.82
CA GLY A 44 0.70 10.02 16.78
C GLY A 44 1.38 9.12 15.74
N PHE A 45 2.68 8.80 15.88
CA PHE A 45 3.44 7.97 14.93
C PHE A 45 2.92 6.55 14.72
N GLY A 46 2.82 6.17 13.45
CA GLY A 46 2.79 4.80 12.96
C GLY A 46 1.51 4.05 13.30
N ARG A 47 0.57 3.97 12.35
CA ARG A 47 -0.63 3.12 12.50
C ARG A 47 -0.61 1.87 11.63
N GLY A 48 -0.36 2.06 10.34
CA GLY A 48 -0.29 1.04 9.30
C GLY A 48 1.09 1.04 8.67
N ILE A 49 1.51 -0.13 8.20
CA ILE A 49 2.82 -0.39 7.62
C ILE A 49 2.66 -1.32 6.42
N TYR A 50 3.43 -1.08 5.37
CA TYR A 50 3.68 -2.00 4.27
C TYR A 50 5.21 -2.12 4.11
N ALA A 51 5.73 -3.31 3.83
CA ALA A 51 7.17 -3.52 3.69
C ALA A 51 7.47 -4.57 2.63
N GLY A 52 8.58 -4.38 1.91
CA GLY A 52 9.07 -5.33 0.91
C GLY A 52 8.60 -5.06 -0.52
N SER A 53 8.05 -3.87 -0.80
CA SER A 53 7.92 -3.34 -2.16
C SER A 53 9.28 -2.85 -2.69
N ASP A 54 9.42 -2.75 -4.02
CA ASP A 54 10.50 -2.04 -4.72
C ASP A 54 9.81 -1.00 -5.63
N LEU A 55 9.27 0.02 -4.97
CA LEU A 55 8.25 0.94 -5.46
C LEU A 55 8.79 1.89 -6.53
N ASP A 56 10.07 2.28 -6.43
CA ASP A 56 10.77 3.07 -7.45
C ASP A 56 11.67 2.23 -8.38
N LYS A 57 11.72 0.90 -8.17
CA LYS A 57 12.39 -0.08 -9.02
C LYS A 57 13.91 0.06 -9.06
N ASP A 58 14.51 0.56 -7.98
CA ASP A 58 15.96 0.67 -7.86
C ASP A 58 16.62 -0.65 -7.37
N GLY A 59 15.80 -1.63 -6.98
CA GLY A 59 16.23 -2.95 -6.52
C GLY A 59 16.47 -3.04 -5.01
N LYS A 60 16.19 -1.97 -4.26
CA LYS A 60 16.14 -1.97 -2.80
C LYS A 60 14.67 -2.01 -2.36
N PRO A 61 14.39 -2.61 -1.19
CA PRO A 61 13.03 -2.65 -0.70
C PRO A 61 12.68 -1.44 0.17
N GLU A 62 11.45 -0.96 0.06
CA GLU A 62 10.91 0.10 0.91
C GLU A 62 10.07 -0.46 2.08
N ILE A 63 10.01 0.35 3.13
CA ILE A 63 9.08 0.27 4.24
C ILE A 63 8.26 1.55 4.26
N ILE A 64 6.96 1.41 4.09
CA ILE A 64 6.01 2.51 4.04
C ILE A 64 5.20 2.55 5.33
N MET A 65 5.04 3.72 5.92
CA MET A 65 4.33 3.93 7.19
C MET A 65 3.31 5.06 7.08
N THR A 66 2.16 4.88 7.74
CA THR A 66 1.16 5.95 7.89
C THR A 66 1.30 6.69 9.22
N GLN A 67 1.06 7.99 9.19
CA GLN A 67 1.25 8.91 10.30
C GLN A 67 0.03 9.82 10.50
N TYR A 68 -0.41 10.03 11.75
CA TYR A 68 -1.59 10.87 12.06
C TYR A 68 -1.28 12.37 12.13
N ALA A 69 -0.03 12.74 12.37
CA ALA A 69 0.36 14.13 12.56
C ALA A 69 0.09 15.00 11.33
N ASN A 70 -0.19 16.29 11.56
CA ASN A 70 -0.33 17.31 10.53
C ASN A 70 -1.26 16.88 9.39
N GLY A 71 -2.51 16.56 9.71
CA GLY A 71 -3.52 16.19 8.72
C GLY A 71 -3.34 14.83 8.06
N GLY A 72 -2.32 14.08 8.46
CA GLY A 72 -2.02 12.76 7.96
C GLY A 72 -0.91 12.77 6.92
N ALA A 73 -0.07 11.73 6.94
CA ALA A 73 0.99 11.55 5.95
C ALA A 73 1.36 10.08 5.75
N ILE A 74 2.07 9.83 4.65
CA ILE A 74 2.83 8.61 4.39
C ILE A 74 4.32 8.95 4.50
N GLU A 75 5.10 8.08 5.14
CA GLU A 75 6.56 8.13 5.20
C GLU A 75 7.12 6.86 4.55
N ILE A 76 8.17 7.00 3.75
CA ILE A 76 8.83 5.90 3.05
C ILE A 76 10.28 5.84 3.53
N PHE A 77 10.70 4.65 3.92
CA PHE A 77 12.07 4.33 4.28
C PHE A 77 12.61 3.29 3.32
N GLU A 78 13.80 3.53 2.79
CA GLU A 78 14.50 2.59 1.90
C GLU A 78 15.52 1.78 2.69
N VAL A 79 15.63 0.48 2.40
CA VAL A 79 16.67 -0.37 2.97
C VAL A 79 17.94 -0.26 2.13
N VAL A 80 18.86 0.61 2.57
CA VAL A 80 20.11 0.91 1.85
C VAL A 80 21.26 -0.07 2.12
N GLY A 81 21.06 -1.03 3.01
CA GLY A 81 22.04 -2.07 3.34
C GLY A 81 21.68 -2.87 4.59
N ASP A 82 22.57 -3.79 4.96
CA ASP A 82 22.41 -4.59 6.18
C ASP A 82 22.25 -3.70 7.41
N ASN A 83 21.11 -3.83 8.09
CA ASN A 83 20.76 -3.04 9.27
C ASN A 83 20.82 -1.50 9.04
N MET A 84 20.65 -1.04 7.80
CA MET A 84 20.68 0.38 7.42
C MET A 84 19.41 0.78 6.67
N MET A 85 18.81 1.90 7.06
CA MET A 85 17.65 2.48 6.38
C MET A 85 17.78 3.99 6.31
N GLU A 86 17.16 4.61 5.31
CA GLU A 86 17.07 6.05 5.14
C GLU A 86 15.62 6.48 4.93
N GLU A 87 15.20 7.61 5.52
CA GLU A 87 13.91 8.23 5.18
C GLU A 87 14.08 8.93 3.83
N VAL A 88 13.44 8.41 2.81
CA VAL A 88 13.65 8.84 1.42
C VAL A 88 12.55 9.76 0.91
N TRP A 89 11.32 9.58 1.42
CA TRP A 89 10.20 10.41 1.02
C TRP A 89 9.13 10.54 2.10
N ARG A 90 8.43 11.66 2.07
CA ARG A 90 7.23 11.93 2.86
C ARG A 90 6.17 12.57 1.98
N SER A 91 4.93 12.12 2.09
CA SER A 91 3.81 12.76 1.41
C SER A 91 3.65 14.22 1.85
N PRO A 92 3.11 15.09 0.97
CA PRO A 92 2.51 16.34 1.41
C PRO A 92 1.44 16.10 2.50
N ASP A 93 1.10 17.16 3.24
CA ASP A 93 -0.03 17.16 4.19
C ASP A 93 -1.32 16.79 3.44
N LEU A 94 -2.02 15.76 3.92
CA LEU A 94 -3.26 15.26 3.32
C LEU A 94 -4.49 16.09 3.70
N GLY A 95 -4.31 17.15 4.50
CA GLY A 95 -5.27 18.21 4.78
C GLY A 95 -6.42 17.82 5.69
N SER A 96 -6.37 16.65 6.32
CA SER A 96 -7.46 16.16 7.17
C SER A 96 -7.52 16.93 8.49
N PRO A 97 -8.66 17.51 8.89
CA PRO A 97 -8.80 18.15 10.20
C PRO A 97 -9.03 17.14 11.34
N TYR A 98 -9.02 15.84 11.05
CA TYR A 98 -9.43 14.79 11.99
C TYR A 98 -8.22 14.09 12.64
N GLY A 99 -8.40 13.59 13.86
CA GLY A 99 -7.30 13.05 14.68
C GLY A 99 -6.79 11.65 14.32
N SER A 100 -7.36 10.98 13.32
CA SER A 100 -6.89 9.64 12.88
C SER A 100 -6.97 9.48 11.36
N PRO A 101 -6.32 10.38 10.61
CA PRO A 101 -6.58 10.65 9.20
C PRO A 101 -6.18 9.49 8.29
N VAL A 102 -4.98 8.95 8.42
CA VAL A 102 -4.46 7.86 7.59
C VAL A 102 -4.03 6.68 8.42
N ARG A 103 -4.60 5.50 8.18
CA ARG A 103 -4.48 4.36 9.10
C ARG A 103 -3.95 3.09 8.44
N THR A 104 -3.98 3.04 7.12
CA THR A 104 -3.59 1.89 6.32
C THR A 104 -3.01 2.37 5.00
N VAL A 105 -2.13 1.55 4.44
CA VAL A 105 -1.48 1.76 3.16
C VAL A 105 -1.36 0.41 2.46
N ALA A 106 -1.57 0.41 1.15
CA ALA A 106 -1.32 -0.74 0.28
C ALA A 106 -0.49 -0.31 -0.93
N VAL A 107 0.17 -1.28 -1.56
CA VAL A 107 0.99 -1.10 -2.76
C VAL A 107 0.48 -2.02 -3.86
N GLY A 108 0.48 -1.55 -5.10
CA GLY A 108 0.33 -2.37 -6.30
C GLY A 108 0.01 -1.55 -7.56
N ASP A 109 0.26 -2.13 -8.72
CA ASP A 109 -0.03 -1.59 -10.05
C ASP A 109 -1.50 -1.79 -10.44
N LEU A 110 -2.39 -0.89 -9.99
CA LEU A 110 -3.85 -1.05 -10.20
C LEU A 110 -4.30 -0.61 -11.59
N ASP A 111 -3.57 0.32 -12.21
CA ASP A 111 -3.91 0.84 -13.53
C ASP A 111 -3.19 0.13 -14.68
N GLY A 112 -2.26 -0.78 -14.36
CA GLY A 112 -1.60 -1.68 -15.29
C GLY A 112 -0.53 -1.01 -16.15
N ASP A 113 -0.01 0.14 -15.75
CA ASP A 113 1.04 0.84 -16.48
C ASP A 113 2.46 0.28 -16.23
N GLY A 114 2.55 -0.68 -15.31
CA GLY A 114 3.75 -1.39 -14.94
C GLY A 114 4.47 -0.81 -13.74
N TYR A 115 4.06 0.35 -13.20
CA TYR A 115 4.59 0.95 -11.96
C TYR A 115 3.63 0.70 -10.81
N ASP A 116 4.17 0.49 -9.61
CA ASP A 116 3.32 0.31 -8.43
C ASP A 116 2.86 1.67 -7.88
N GLU A 117 1.61 1.75 -7.45
CA GLU A 117 1.08 2.89 -6.70
C GLU A 117 0.96 2.58 -5.20
N LEU A 118 0.89 3.65 -4.42
CA LEU A 118 0.55 3.69 -3.00
C LEU A 118 -0.89 4.13 -2.79
N TYR A 119 -1.67 3.33 -2.07
CA TYR A 119 -3.05 3.62 -1.72
C TYR A 119 -3.17 3.89 -0.24
N THR A 120 -3.59 5.08 0.15
CA THR A 120 -3.96 5.35 1.55
C THR A 120 -5.35 5.91 1.66
N TYR A 121 -6.08 5.44 2.67
CA TYR A 121 -7.37 5.98 3.03
C TYR A 121 -7.19 7.19 3.97
N VAL A 122 -7.79 8.31 3.59
CA VAL A 122 -7.94 9.53 4.40
C VAL A 122 -9.34 9.57 5.00
N SER A 123 -9.40 9.66 6.33
CA SER A 123 -10.63 9.65 7.11
C SER A 123 -11.35 10.98 7.13
N THR A 124 -12.68 10.90 7.31
CA THR A 124 -13.54 12.06 7.59
C THR A 124 -14.05 12.01 9.04
N GLY A 125 -14.74 13.07 9.44
CA GLY A 125 -15.44 13.17 10.72
C GLY A 125 -16.55 12.13 10.86
N TRP A 126 -17.05 11.94 12.07
CA TRP A 126 -18.03 10.89 12.35
C TRP A 126 -19.36 11.13 11.60
N ASN A 127 -19.69 10.26 10.64
CA ASN A 127 -20.82 10.41 9.72
C ASN A 127 -20.70 11.61 8.77
N GLU A 128 -19.49 12.09 8.52
CA GLU A 128 -19.25 13.23 7.65
C GLU A 128 -18.75 12.77 6.28
N VAL A 129 -19.11 13.53 5.24
CA VAL A 129 -18.52 13.46 3.91
C VAL A 129 -18.00 14.84 3.58
N ASP A 130 -16.70 14.93 3.32
CA ASP A 130 -16.05 16.15 2.90
C ASP A 130 -14.98 15.81 1.85
N SER A 131 -14.37 16.85 1.28
CA SER A 131 -13.35 16.73 0.25
C SER A 131 -11.96 16.36 0.80
N THR A 132 -11.79 16.09 2.08
CA THR A 132 -10.54 15.52 2.63
C THR A 132 -10.60 13.99 2.63
N GLY A 133 -11.80 13.42 2.76
CA GLY A 133 -12.05 11.98 2.66
C GLY A 133 -11.72 11.41 1.30
N GLY A 134 -10.90 10.36 1.26
CA GLY A 134 -10.30 9.91 0.01
C GLY A 134 -9.55 8.60 0.10
N ILE A 135 -9.45 7.87 -1.01
CA ILE A 135 -8.33 6.97 -1.26
C ILE A 135 -7.45 7.85 -2.10
N VAL A 136 -6.34 8.25 -1.51
CA VAL A 136 -5.32 9.03 -2.17
C VAL A 136 -4.31 8.06 -2.74
N VAL A 137 -3.97 8.27 -4.01
CA VAL A 137 -3.06 7.42 -4.76
C VAL A 137 -1.81 8.23 -5.07
N PHE A 138 -0.66 7.71 -4.67
CA PHE A 138 0.65 8.24 -5.05
C PHE A 138 1.35 7.24 -5.96
N GLN A 139 2.08 7.71 -6.96
CA GLN A 139 2.86 6.86 -7.85
C GLN A 139 4.28 7.42 -7.97
N ASN A 140 5.25 6.53 -8.19
CA ASN A 140 6.60 6.95 -8.53
C ASN A 140 6.57 7.61 -9.93
N ASN A 141 7.22 8.76 -10.10
CA ASN A 141 7.22 9.48 -11.39
C ASN A 141 8.29 8.97 -12.39
N GLY A 142 8.93 7.84 -12.10
CA GLY A 142 10.03 7.25 -12.83
C GLY A 142 11.43 7.68 -12.36
N ASN A 143 11.53 8.54 -11.34
CA ASN A 143 12.78 8.91 -10.70
C ASN A 143 12.93 8.25 -9.32
N ASP A 144 14.17 8.01 -8.92
CA ASP A 144 14.58 7.54 -7.60
C ASP A 144 13.96 8.40 -6.49
N ASN A 145 13.12 7.78 -5.65
CA ASN A 145 12.50 8.39 -4.47
C ASN A 145 11.58 9.62 -4.71
N GLU A 146 11.02 9.77 -5.91
CA GLU A 146 10.07 10.84 -6.23
C GLU A 146 8.64 10.32 -6.48
N TYR A 147 7.71 10.73 -5.61
CA TYR A 147 6.31 10.34 -5.70
C TYR A 147 5.37 11.54 -5.79
N GLU A 148 4.33 11.42 -6.63
CA GLU A 148 3.31 12.44 -6.81
C GLU A 148 1.89 11.87 -6.64
N MET A 149 0.94 12.72 -6.25
CA MET A 149 -0.46 12.32 -6.14
C MET A 149 -1.08 12.27 -7.55
N VAL A 150 -1.30 11.06 -8.06
CA VAL A 150 -1.81 10.83 -9.42
C VAL A 150 -3.33 10.68 -9.46
N ALA A 151 -3.94 10.24 -8.36
CA ALA A 151 -5.38 10.04 -8.31
C ALA A 151 -5.98 10.21 -6.91
N LYS A 152 -7.29 10.43 -6.90
CA LYS A 152 -8.09 10.40 -5.69
C LYS A 152 -9.49 9.89 -5.97
N LEU A 153 -9.86 8.78 -5.34
CA LEU A 153 -11.28 8.46 -5.17
C LEU A 153 -11.80 9.42 -4.10
N ASP A 154 -12.53 10.48 -4.48
CA ASP A 154 -13.00 11.51 -3.54
C ASP A 154 -14.43 11.24 -3.09
N TRP A 155 -14.67 11.24 -1.78
CA TRP A 155 -15.98 10.88 -1.23
C TRP A 155 -17.06 11.90 -1.55
N SER A 156 -16.68 13.17 -1.62
CA SER A 156 -17.61 14.28 -1.86
C SER A 156 -18.13 14.31 -3.29
N THR A 157 -17.40 13.70 -4.23
CA THR A 157 -17.75 13.66 -5.66
C THR A 157 -18.16 12.27 -6.15
N ASN A 158 -17.94 11.20 -5.35
CA ASN A 158 -18.32 9.82 -5.71
C ASN A 158 -19.35 9.17 -4.76
N PRO A 159 -20.49 9.82 -4.44
CA PRO A 159 -21.47 9.27 -3.49
C PRO A 159 -22.20 8.02 -4.01
N ALA A 160 -22.18 7.75 -5.32
CA ALA A 160 -22.81 6.55 -5.91
C ALA A 160 -21.95 5.28 -5.71
N LEU A 161 -20.63 5.42 -5.73
CA LEU A 161 -19.70 4.37 -5.28
C LEU A 161 -19.76 4.26 -3.74
N ILE A 162 -20.14 5.35 -3.07
CA ILE A 162 -19.99 5.55 -1.62
C ILE A 162 -21.33 5.96 -0.94
N ASP A 163 -22.20 4.98 -0.69
CA ASP A 163 -23.60 5.16 -0.25
C ASP A 163 -23.87 6.02 1.01
N THR A 164 -22.96 6.17 1.97
CA THR A 164 -23.19 6.92 3.22
C THR A 164 -21.88 7.47 3.79
N GLY A 165 -21.94 8.42 4.75
CA GLY A 165 -20.82 9.09 5.43
C GLY A 165 -19.58 8.24 5.69
N SER A 166 -18.39 8.81 5.87
CA SER A 166 -17.22 8.01 6.25
C SER A 166 -16.84 8.26 7.68
N TRP A 167 -16.07 7.35 8.24
CA TRP A 167 -15.36 7.64 9.47
C TRP A 167 -13.98 7.03 9.46
N ARG A 168 -13.83 5.77 9.02
CA ARG A 168 -12.49 5.19 8.83
C ARG A 168 -12.48 3.94 7.94
N CYS A 169 -11.30 3.64 7.42
CA CYS A 169 -10.90 2.34 6.91
C CYS A 169 -9.85 1.75 7.87
N GLU A 170 -9.91 0.44 8.07
CA GLU A 170 -8.86 -0.28 8.81
C GLU A 170 -7.86 -0.94 7.87
N ASP A 171 -8.30 -1.31 6.66
CA ASP A 171 -7.51 -2.15 5.78
C ASP A 171 -7.86 -1.97 4.31
N ILE A 172 -6.81 -2.00 3.49
CA ILE A 172 -6.81 -1.95 2.03
C ILE A 172 -5.94 -3.11 1.56
N ALA A 173 -6.38 -3.80 0.51
CA ALA A 173 -5.58 -4.79 -0.20
C ALA A 173 -5.66 -4.51 -1.69
N VAL A 174 -4.55 -4.77 -2.39
CA VAL A 174 -4.46 -4.74 -3.85
C VAL A 174 -4.05 -6.13 -4.29
N ALA A 175 -4.86 -6.75 -5.14
CA ALA A 175 -4.60 -8.07 -5.70
C ALA A 175 -5.57 -8.33 -6.86
N ASP A 176 -5.22 -9.28 -7.71
CA ASP A 176 -6.15 -9.92 -8.64
C ASP A 176 -7.02 -10.90 -7.85
N PHE A 177 -8.23 -10.49 -7.49
CA PHE A 177 -9.14 -11.27 -6.65
C PHE A 177 -10.01 -12.24 -7.45
N ASP A 178 -10.16 -12.04 -8.76
CA ASP A 178 -11.01 -12.85 -9.62
C ASP A 178 -10.27 -13.61 -10.75
N ASP A 179 -8.94 -13.50 -10.78
CA ASP A 179 -7.99 -14.20 -11.66
C ASP A 179 -8.16 -13.81 -13.14
N ASP A 180 -8.53 -12.55 -13.41
CA ASP A 180 -8.70 -12.00 -14.77
C ASP A 180 -7.44 -11.29 -15.32
N GLY A 181 -6.43 -11.10 -14.46
CA GLY A 181 -5.16 -10.45 -14.78
C GLY A 181 -5.13 -8.94 -14.59
N GLN A 182 -6.24 -8.31 -14.20
CA GLN A 182 -6.28 -6.97 -13.63
C GLN A 182 -6.11 -7.07 -12.10
N LEU A 183 -5.57 -6.02 -11.47
CA LEU A 183 -5.60 -5.91 -10.02
C LEU A 183 -6.84 -5.12 -9.60
N GLU A 184 -7.40 -5.45 -8.44
CA GLU A 184 -8.45 -4.67 -7.80
C GLU A 184 -8.02 -4.14 -6.44
N LEU A 185 -8.63 -3.04 -6.06
CA LEU A 185 -8.52 -2.40 -4.77
C LEU A 185 -9.68 -2.85 -3.87
N ALA A 186 -9.39 -3.70 -2.90
CA ALA A 186 -10.33 -4.09 -1.86
C ALA A 186 -10.13 -3.23 -0.60
N PHE A 187 -11.21 -2.67 -0.05
CA PHE A 187 -11.12 -1.91 1.19
C PHE A 187 -12.37 -1.99 2.06
N THR A 188 -12.15 -1.88 3.37
CA THR A 188 -13.22 -1.82 4.36
C THR A 188 -13.61 -0.38 4.66
N ARG A 189 -14.89 -0.15 4.95
CA ARG A 189 -15.39 1.15 5.39
C ARG A 189 -16.21 1.01 6.65
N TRP A 190 -16.00 1.93 7.59
CA TRP A 190 -16.85 2.12 8.74
C TRP A 190 -17.50 3.51 8.72
N VAL A 191 -18.85 3.52 8.76
CA VAL A 191 -19.70 4.71 8.87
C VAL A 191 -20.41 4.73 10.23
N GLY A 192 -20.14 5.73 11.06
CA GLY A 192 -20.90 5.99 12.29
C GLY A 192 -20.82 4.92 13.38
N SER A 193 -21.83 4.86 14.27
CA SER A 193 -21.87 3.90 15.40
C SER A 193 -22.49 2.55 15.04
N SER A 194 -23.19 2.47 13.91
CA SER A 194 -23.90 1.25 13.53
C SER A 194 -22.96 0.25 12.88
N TYR A 195 -22.97 -0.99 13.35
CA TYR A 195 -22.31 -2.08 12.64
C TYR A 195 -22.94 -2.33 11.27
N ALA A 196 -24.22 -1.96 11.09
CA ALA A 196 -24.99 -2.24 9.88
C ALA A 196 -24.52 -1.46 8.65
N SER A 197 -23.73 -0.40 8.81
CA SER A 197 -23.24 0.47 7.73
C SER A 197 -21.77 0.18 7.36
N ARG A 198 -21.20 -0.93 7.86
CA ARG A 198 -19.85 -1.35 7.48
C ARG A 198 -19.88 -2.03 6.12
N THR A 199 -18.98 -1.64 5.23
CA THR A 199 -18.88 -2.21 3.89
C THR A 199 -17.51 -2.81 3.61
N VAL A 200 -17.51 -3.81 2.73
CA VAL A 200 -16.35 -4.22 1.93
C VAL A 200 -16.65 -3.78 0.50
N ASN A 201 -15.69 -3.16 -0.16
CA ASN A 201 -15.79 -2.71 -1.54
C ASN A 201 -14.58 -3.26 -2.29
N ILE A 202 -14.78 -3.70 -3.53
CA ILE A 202 -13.73 -4.13 -4.45
C ILE A 202 -13.94 -3.32 -5.74
N LEU A 203 -12.89 -2.62 -6.15
CA LEU A 203 -12.92 -1.73 -7.29
C LEU A 203 -11.74 -2.02 -8.21
N SER A 204 -11.99 -2.07 -9.51
CA SER A 204 -10.97 -2.00 -10.55
C SER A 204 -10.84 -0.58 -11.09
N VAL A 205 -9.78 -0.36 -11.88
CA VAL A 205 -9.54 0.89 -12.61
C VAL A 205 -9.47 0.61 -14.10
N GLU A 206 -10.19 1.41 -14.88
CA GLU A 206 -10.01 1.50 -16.32
C GLU A 206 -9.25 2.78 -16.67
N GLY A 207 -8.29 2.69 -17.60
CA GLY A 207 -7.43 3.81 -17.98
C GLY A 207 -6.14 3.86 -17.17
N THR A 208 -5.47 5.02 -17.13
CA THR A 208 -4.23 5.21 -16.36
C THR A 208 -4.25 6.51 -15.59
N PHE A 209 -3.81 6.46 -14.34
CA PHE A 209 -3.71 7.59 -13.43
C PHE A 209 -2.78 8.67 -13.97
N ALA A 210 -1.62 8.29 -14.53
CA ALA A 210 -0.63 9.21 -15.08
C ALA A 210 -1.20 10.11 -16.20
N SER A 211 -2.18 9.61 -16.96
CA SER A 211 -2.83 10.41 -18.01
C SER A 211 -3.92 11.36 -17.50
N GLY A 212 -4.40 11.15 -16.26
CA GLY A 212 -5.60 11.77 -15.72
C GLY A 212 -6.92 11.28 -16.34
N PHE A 213 -6.87 10.32 -17.28
CA PHE A 213 -8.03 9.70 -17.90
C PHE A 213 -8.20 8.27 -17.35
N TYR A 214 -8.90 8.18 -16.23
CA TYR A 214 -9.23 6.91 -15.58
C TYR A 214 -10.66 6.92 -15.02
N SER A 215 -11.20 5.74 -14.75
CA SER A 215 -12.46 5.55 -14.03
C SER A 215 -12.38 4.43 -13.02
N TRP A 216 -12.98 4.68 -11.85
CA TRP A 216 -13.18 3.67 -10.82
C TRP A 216 -14.43 2.85 -11.12
N ASN A 217 -14.27 1.54 -11.21
CA ASN A 217 -15.37 0.61 -11.44
C ASN A 217 -15.62 -0.21 -10.19
N GLN A 218 -16.86 -0.17 -9.66
CA GLN A 218 -17.20 -1.00 -8.50
C GLN A 218 -17.67 -2.37 -8.94
N GLU A 219 -16.84 -3.37 -8.69
CA GLU A 219 -17.10 -4.75 -9.04
C GLU A 219 -17.89 -5.47 -7.96
N TYR A 220 -17.53 -5.20 -6.71
CA TYR A 220 -18.21 -5.79 -5.56
C TYR A 220 -18.41 -4.77 -4.45
N LYS A 221 -19.57 -4.87 -3.81
CA LYS A 221 -19.89 -4.14 -2.60
C LYS A 221 -20.83 -4.93 -1.73
N GLN A 222 -20.44 -5.10 -0.47
CA GLN A 222 -21.24 -5.80 0.51
C GLN A 222 -21.40 -4.96 1.77
N THR A 223 -22.63 -4.84 2.25
CA THR A 223 -22.93 -4.20 3.53
C THR A 223 -23.25 -5.26 4.59
N ARG A 224 -22.70 -5.12 5.81
CA ARG A 224 -22.76 -6.15 6.87
C ARG A 224 -24.15 -6.75 7.15
N TYR A 225 -25.25 -6.00 7.00
CA TYR A 225 -26.60 -6.50 7.32
C TYR A 225 -27.19 -7.43 6.23
N GLN A 226 -26.60 -7.54 5.05
CA GLN A 226 -27.07 -8.46 4.01
C GLN A 226 -26.69 -9.94 4.28
N LEU A 227 -26.01 -10.23 5.40
CA LEU A 227 -25.75 -11.60 5.84
C LEU A 227 -26.98 -12.22 6.51
N ASN A 228 -27.94 -12.61 5.68
CA ASN A 228 -28.79 -13.79 5.89
C ASN A 228 -28.34 -14.94 4.96
N THR A 229 -27.06 -14.97 4.58
CA THR A 229 -26.52 -15.98 3.66
C THR A 229 -25.61 -16.95 4.42
N GLY A 230 -26.24 -17.99 4.95
CA GLY A 230 -25.65 -19.31 4.76
C GLY A 230 -25.75 -19.65 3.27
N GLY A 231 -24.64 -20.01 2.64
CA GLY A 231 -24.62 -20.52 1.28
C GLY A 231 -23.75 -19.70 0.33
N SER A 232 -22.66 -20.33 -0.09
CA SER A 232 -21.92 -20.01 -1.31
C SER A 232 -22.88 -19.89 -2.50
N ILE A 233 -22.73 -18.83 -3.30
CA ILE A 233 -23.21 -18.79 -4.69
C ILE A 233 -22.01 -18.90 -5.63
N THR A 234 -21.20 -19.94 -5.47
CA THR A 234 -20.42 -20.47 -6.59
C THR A 234 -21.37 -21.12 -7.59
N GLY A 235 -21.40 -20.59 -8.80
CA GLY A 235 -22.06 -21.15 -9.98
C GLY A 235 -21.75 -20.30 -11.20
#